data_AF-A0A512UAI0-F1
#
_entry.id   AF-A0A512UAI0-F1
#
_cell.length_a   1.000
_cell.length_b   1.000
_cell.length_c   1.000
_cell.angle_alpha   90.00
_cell.angle_beta   90.00
_cell.angle_gamma   90.00
#
_symmetry.space_group_name_H-M   'P 1'
#
loop_
_entity.id
_entity.type
_entity.pdbx_description
1 polymer ?
#
loop_
_entity_poly.entity_id
_entity_poly.type
_entity_poly.pdbx_seq_one_letter_code
_entity_poly.pdbx_strand_id
1 'polypeptide(L)'
;MKIFLFLAAIPLAFSENSIGFGTLHISMIDNSPIQGPLAITNDLLSVGDTTEVFDYYSGAGALLSLRTKKFLSVSKTGRLILKVQPRTGFFVGEKAASDGKRRLFYRENAQFQLCGDGSIAVFSTCEGARNITIIYEDYV
;
A
#
# COMPACT_ATOMS: atom_id res chain seq x y z
N MET A 1 -31.28 -23.62 -42.44
CA MET A 1 -30.88 -22.22 -42.20
C MET A 1 -30.13 -22.17 -40.86
N LYS A 2 -28.81 -22.02 -40.85
CA LYS A 2 -27.98 -22.05 -39.63
C LYS A 2 -27.73 -20.62 -39.16
N ILE A 3 -28.31 -20.22 -38.03
CA ILE A 3 -28.07 -18.93 -37.39
C ILE A 3 -26.81 -19.07 -36.53
N PHE A 4 -25.71 -18.42 -36.95
CA PHE A 4 -24.54 -18.21 -36.12
C PHE A 4 -24.84 -17.08 -35.14
N LEU A 5 -25.17 -17.41 -33.90
CA LEU A 5 -25.21 -16.46 -32.79
C LEU A 5 -23.77 -16.08 -32.42
N PHE A 6 -23.30 -14.93 -32.89
CA PHE A 6 -22.10 -14.29 -32.37
C PHE A 6 -22.45 -13.72 -30.98
N LEU A 7 -22.08 -14.45 -29.92
CA LEU A 7 -22.01 -13.87 -28.58
C LEU A 7 -20.90 -12.81 -28.60
N ALA A 8 -21.29 -11.55 -28.65
CA ALA A 8 -20.38 -10.43 -28.44
C ALA A 8 -19.90 -10.49 -26.98
N ALA A 9 -18.66 -10.93 -26.78
CA ALA A 9 -17.99 -10.80 -25.48
C ALA A 9 -17.72 -9.30 -25.27
N ILE A 10 -18.55 -8.65 -24.44
CA ILE A 10 -18.30 -7.28 -24.00
C ILE A 10 -17.14 -7.35 -23.00
N PRO A 11 -15.95 -6.80 -23.31
CA PRO A 11 -14.90 -6.71 -22.31
C PRO A 11 -15.38 -5.74 -21.23
N LEU A 12 -15.56 -6.25 -20.02
CA LEU A 12 -15.73 -5.41 -18.83
C LEU A 12 -14.40 -4.66 -18.65
N ALA A 13 -14.34 -3.43 -19.13
CA ALA A 13 -13.28 -2.52 -18.79
C ALA A 13 -13.41 -2.24 -17.28
N PHE A 14 -12.58 -2.90 -16.47
CA PHE A 14 -12.35 -2.50 -15.09
C PHE A 14 -11.70 -1.11 -15.14
N SER A 15 -12.52 -0.07 -15.03
CA SER A 15 -12.04 1.29 -14.78
C SER A 15 -11.53 1.31 -13.35
N GLU A 16 -10.27 0.90 -13.15
CA GLU A 16 -9.57 1.11 -11.89
C GLU A 16 -9.30 2.61 -11.76
N ASN A 17 -10.20 3.32 -11.10
CA ASN A 17 -10.03 4.74 -10.84
C ASN A 17 -8.88 4.90 -9.84
N SER A 18 -7.71 5.32 -10.34
CA SER A 18 -6.70 5.95 -9.49
C SER A 18 -7.34 7.18 -8.84
N ILE A 19 -7.19 7.31 -7.53
CA ILE A 19 -7.68 8.48 -6.80
C ILE A 19 -6.58 9.49 -6.48
N GLY A 20 -5.35 9.24 -6.96
CA GLY A 20 -4.21 10.12 -6.78
C GLY A 20 -2.92 9.39 -6.38
N PHE A 21 -1.80 10.12 -6.48
CA PHE A 21 -0.48 9.67 -6.07
C PHE A 21 -0.02 10.37 -4.79
N GLY A 22 0.83 9.70 -4.03
CA GLY A 22 1.21 10.13 -2.69
C GLY A 22 2.37 9.32 -2.14
N THR A 23 2.68 9.53 -0.87
CA THR A 23 3.86 8.93 -0.21
C THR A 23 3.48 8.24 1.08
N LEU A 24 4.22 7.18 1.42
CA LEU A 24 4.01 6.44 2.67
C LEU A 24 5.01 6.89 3.74
N HIS A 25 4.50 7.14 4.95
CA HIS A 25 5.29 7.54 6.11
C HIS A 25 4.87 6.79 7.36
N ILE A 26 5.82 6.55 8.25
CA ILE A 26 5.52 6.18 9.64
C ILE A 26 5.09 7.45 10.38
N SER A 27 3.90 7.42 10.99
CA SER A 27 3.38 8.53 11.80
C SER A 27 3.46 8.29 13.31
N MET A 28 3.51 7.02 13.74
CA MET A 28 3.58 6.63 15.16
C MET A 28 4.40 5.35 15.33
N ILE A 29 5.15 5.27 16.43
CA ILE A 29 5.78 4.04 16.93
C ILE A 29 5.40 3.87 18.40
N ASP A 30 4.77 2.76 18.77
CA ASP A 30 4.25 2.48 20.12
C ASP A 30 3.49 3.67 20.74
N ASN A 31 2.57 4.24 19.96
CA ASN A 31 1.74 5.41 20.30
C ASN A 31 2.51 6.73 20.48
N SER A 32 3.82 6.77 20.21
CA SER A 32 4.60 8.00 20.19
C SER A 32 4.66 8.55 18.76
N PRO A 33 4.32 9.84 18.54
CA PRO A 33 4.35 10.42 17.22
C PRO A 33 5.78 10.50 16.68
N ILE A 34 5.95 10.14 15.42
CA ILE A 34 7.20 10.27 14.67
C ILE A 34 6.86 10.61 13.22
N GLN A 35 7.83 11.15 12.48
CA GLN A 35 7.74 11.21 11.03
C GLN A 35 8.96 10.52 10.45
N GLY A 36 8.73 9.41 9.75
CA GLY A 36 9.79 8.62 9.12
C GLY A 36 9.41 8.24 7.70
N PRO A 37 10.20 8.59 6.67
CA PRO A 37 9.91 8.17 5.32
C PRO A 37 10.01 6.65 5.19
N LEU A 38 9.16 6.08 4.34
CA LEU A 38 9.29 4.71 3.90
C LEU A 38 9.91 4.67 2.50
N ALA A 39 10.92 3.82 2.38
CA ALA A 39 11.68 3.59 1.16
C ALA A 39 11.48 2.15 0.66
N ILE A 40 11.83 1.93 -0.60
CA ILE A 40 11.94 0.59 -1.16
C ILE A 40 13.41 0.25 -1.37
N THR A 41 13.85 -0.84 -0.76
CA THR A 41 15.18 -1.43 -0.93
C THR A 41 15.01 -2.90 -1.28
N ASN A 42 15.52 -3.36 -2.44
CA ASN A 42 15.40 -4.76 -2.88
C ASN A 42 13.95 -5.31 -2.84
N ASP A 43 12.99 -4.54 -3.37
CA ASP A 43 11.56 -4.86 -3.34
C ASP A 43 10.95 -5.01 -1.93
N LEU A 44 11.64 -4.60 -0.87
CA LEU A 44 11.16 -4.59 0.50
C LEU A 44 10.81 -3.15 0.90
N LEU A 45 9.64 -2.95 1.52
CA LEU A 45 9.31 -1.67 2.14
C LEU A 45 9.98 -1.61 3.52
N SER A 46 10.82 -0.60 3.73
CA SER A 46 11.58 -0.39 4.95
C SER A 46 11.65 1.09 5.31
N VAL A 47 12.09 1.39 6.53
CA VAL A 47 12.52 2.74 6.87
C VAL A 47 13.70 3.13 5.98
N GLY A 48 13.76 4.38 5.54
CA GLY A 48 14.89 4.91 4.79
C GLY A 48 14.81 6.41 4.58
N ASP A 49 15.84 6.98 3.96
CA ASP A 49 15.98 8.43 3.77
C ASP A 49 15.32 8.96 2.50
N THR A 50 14.79 8.06 1.67
CA THR A 50 14.14 8.41 0.41
C THR A 50 12.67 8.05 0.46
N THR A 51 11.83 8.96 -0.02
CA THR A 51 10.39 8.74 -0.07
C THR A 51 10.02 8.06 -1.38
N GLU A 52 9.24 6.99 -1.28
CA GLU A 52 8.64 6.36 -2.45
C GLU A 52 7.27 6.96 -2.78
N VAL A 53 7.05 7.24 -4.06
CA VAL A 53 5.74 7.69 -4.57
C VAL A 53 4.92 6.50 -5.05
N PHE A 54 3.71 6.39 -4.53
CA PHE A 54 2.74 5.39 -4.89
C PHE A 54 1.54 6.02 -5.59
N ASP A 55 0.97 5.30 -6.56
CA ASP A 55 -0.36 5.54 -7.10
C ASP A 55 -1.36 4.60 -6.42
N TYR A 56 -2.48 5.13 -5.95
CA TYR A 56 -3.49 4.35 -5.22
C TYR A 56 -4.73 4.10 -6.07
N TYR A 57 -4.96 2.82 -6.37
CA TYR A 57 -6.15 2.32 -7.06
C TYR A 57 -7.20 1.90 -6.04
N SER A 58 -8.12 2.81 -5.71
CA SER A 58 -9.09 2.59 -4.63
C SER A 58 -10.04 1.43 -4.91
N GLY A 59 -10.48 1.25 -6.16
CA GLY A 59 -11.36 0.14 -6.56
C GLY A 59 -10.71 -1.24 -6.43
N ALA A 60 -9.39 -1.32 -6.57
CA ALA A 60 -8.63 -2.56 -6.41
C ALA A 60 -8.06 -2.73 -4.99
N GLY A 61 -7.98 -1.65 -4.21
CA GLY A 61 -7.27 -1.64 -2.93
C GLY A 61 -5.78 -1.98 -3.11
N ALA A 62 -5.15 -1.33 -4.09
CA ALA A 62 -3.77 -1.60 -4.51
C ALA A 62 -2.94 -0.31 -4.59
N LEU A 63 -1.67 -0.41 -4.22
CA LEU A 63 -0.70 0.69 -4.25
C LEU A 63 0.42 0.34 -5.23
N LEU A 64 0.57 1.10 -6.32
CA LEU A 64 1.60 0.91 -7.33
C LEU A 64 2.76 1.87 -7.08
N SER A 65 3.97 1.35 -6.86
CA SER A 65 5.17 2.19 -6.86
C SER A 65 5.41 2.76 -8.25
N LEU A 66 5.43 4.08 -8.37
CA LEU A 66 5.62 4.75 -9.65
C LEU A 66 7.04 4.57 -10.20
N ARG A 67 8.02 4.39 -9.32
CA ARG A 67 9.43 4.14 -9.68
C ARG A 67 9.65 2.72 -10.20
N THR A 68 9.18 1.72 -9.47
CA THR A 68 9.48 0.30 -9.77
C THR A 68 8.45 -0.37 -10.66
N LYS A 69 7.27 0.25 -10.86
CA LYS A 69 6.10 -0.33 -11.56
C LYS A 69 5.64 -1.66 -10.94
N LYS A 70 5.82 -1.82 -9.63
CA LYS A 70 5.37 -2.97 -8.85
C LYS A 70 4.39 -2.53 -7.78
N PHE A 71 3.47 -3.42 -7.43
CA PHE A 71 2.45 -3.21 -6.42
C PHE A 71 2.94 -3.62 -5.03
N LEU A 72 2.56 -2.85 -4.02
CA LEU A 72 2.71 -3.22 -2.63
C LEU A 72 1.91 -4.50 -2.34
N SER A 73 2.51 -5.42 -1.60
CA SER A 73 1.98 -6.73 -1.27
C SER A 73 2.47 -7.15 0.10
N VAL A 74 1.77 -8.11 0.70
CA VAL A 74 2.21 -8.82 1.90
C VAL A 74 2.86 -10.15 1.48
N SER A 75 4.04 -10.45 2.02
CA SER A 75 4.75 -11.72 1.82
C SER A 75 4.11 -12.85 2.63
N LYS A 76 4.56 -14.10 2.45
CA LYS A 76 4.10 -15.23 3.27
C LYS A 76 4.42 -15.07 4.77
N THR A 77 5.43 -14.27 5.10
CA THR A 77 5.87 -14.01 6.48
C THR A 77 5.30 -12.70 7.03
N GLY A 78 4.37 -12.07 6.32
CA GLY A 78 3.76 -10.79 6.73
C GLY A 78 4.54 -9.55 6.31
N ARG A 79 5.74 -9.66 5.75
CA ARG A 79 6.54 -8.48 5.33
C ARG A 79 5.93 -7.75 4.14
N LEU A 80 6.00 -6.43 4.15
CA LEU A 80 5.58 -5.58 3.03
C LEU A 80 6.65 -5.57 1.94
N ILE A 81 6.29 -6.11 0.78
CA ILE A 81 7.16 -6.30 -0.39
C ILE A 81 6.48 -5.80 -1.65
N LEU A 82 7.24 -5.70 -2.74
CA LEU A 82 6.73 -5.32 -4.04
C LEU A 82 6.65 -6.50 -5.00
N LYS A 83 5.56 -6.55 -5.78
CA LYS A 83 5.30 -7.60 -6.78
C LYS A 83 4.74 -7.04 -8.06
N VAL A 84 4.96 -7.74 -9.17
CA VAL A 84 4.44 -7.34 -10.49
C VAL A 84 2.92 -7.39 -10.53
N GLN A 85 2.31 -8.38 -9.88
CA GLN A 85 0.85 -8.53 -9.86
C GLN A 85 0.23 -7.78 -8.68
N PRO A 86 -0.89 -7.06 -8.89
CA PRO A 86 -1.58 -6.39 -7.81
C PRO A 86 -2.07 -7.41 -6.78
N ARG A 87 -1.88 -7.05 -5.51
CA ARG A 87 -2.46 -7.78 -4.38
C ARG A 87 -3.37 -6.81 -3.66
N THR A 88 -4.64 -7.20 -3.61
CA THR A 88 -5.70 -6.39 -3.00
C THR A 88 -5.66 -6.50 -1.48
N GLY A 89 -6.39 -5.59 -0.83
CA GLY A 89 -6.57 -5.56 0.62
C GLY A 89 -5.89 -4.39 1.30
N PHE A 90 -5.17 -3.54 0.56
CA PHE A 90 -4.79 -2.23 1.06
C PHE A 90 -5.96 -1.26 0.93
N PHE A 91 -6.15 -0.43 1.94
CA PHE A 91 -7.14 0.62 1.92
C PHE A 91 -6.50 1.88 2.49
N VAL A 92 -6.62 2.99 1.74
CA VAL A 92 -6.27 4.30 2.26
C VAL A 92 -7.55 4.93 2.80
N GLY A 93 -7.58 5.21 4.10
CA GLY A 93 -8.74 5.75 4.80
C GLY A 93 -9.25 7.07 4.23
N GLU A 94 -10.41 7.50 4.70
CA GLU A 94 -10.95 8.81 4.33
C GLU A 94 -10.04 9.95 4.81
N LYS A 95 -10.03 11.05 4.06
CA LYS A 95 -9.25 12.25 4.36
C LYS A 95 -9.69 12.83 5.70
N ALA A 96 -8.76 12.91 6.65
CA ALA A 96 -8.96 13.77 7.81
C ALA A 96 -9.13 15.21 7.30
N ALA A 97 -10.06 15.97 7.88
CA ALA A 97 -10.65 17.16 7.29
C ALA A 97 -9.68 18.30 6.87
N SER A 98 -8.36 18.22 7.09
CA SER A 98 -7.46 19.35 6.86
C SER A 98 -6.03 19.11 6.36
N ASP A 99 -5.47 17.89 6.29
CA ASP A 99 -4.01 17.73 6.08
C ASP A 99 -3.57 16.85 4.91
N GLY A 100 -4.49 16.24 4.16
CA GLY A 100 -4.12 15.35 3.04
C GLY A 100 -3.42 14.07 3.48
N LYS A 101 -3.44 13.77 4.79
CA LYS A 101 -2.88 12.56 5.37
C LYS A 101 -3.99 11.58 5.68
N ARG A 102 -3.81 10.35 5.25
CA ARG A 102 -4.81 9.28 5.34
C ARG A 102 -4.15 8.05 5.90
N ARG A 103 -4.78 7.36 6.85
CA ARG A 103 -4.18 6.14 7.40
C ARG A 103 -4.20 5.02 6.35
N LEU A 104 -3.10 4.28 6.27
CA LEU A 104 -3.05 3.05 5.50
C LEU A 104 -3.61 1.89 6.34
N PHE A 105 -4.37 1.02 5.72
CA PHE A 105 -4.91 -0.20 6.31
C PHE A 105 -4.58 -1.39 5.42
N TYR A 106 -4.42 -2.56 6.04
CA TYR A 106 -4.40 -3.84 5.36
C TYR A 106 -5.47 -4.75 5.98
N ARG A 107 -6.47 -5.15 5.19
CA ARG A 107 -7.62 -5.97 5.64
C ARG A 107 -8.23 -5.42 6.95
N GLU A 108 -8.61 -4.15 6.92
CA GLU A 108 -9.23 -3.42 8.07
C GLU A 108 -8.28 -3.13 9.25
N ASN A 109 -7.06 -3.66 9.26
CA ASN A 109 -6.08 -3.36 10.30
C ASN A 109 -5.17 -2.19 9.91
N ALA A 110 -5.13 -1.14 10.73
CA ALA A 110 -4.24 0.02 10.57
C ALA A 110 -2.87 -0.15 11.28
N GLN A 111 -2.69 -1.23 12.03
CA GLN A 111 -1.49 -1.49 12.81
C GLN A 111 -0.52 -2.37 12.02
N PHE A 112 0.67 -1.83 11.78
CA PHE A 112 1.80 -2.51 11.16
C PHE A 112 2.89 -2.76 12.21
N GLN A 113 3.90 -3.55 11.86
CA GLN A 113 5.07 -3.78 12.69
C GLN A 113 6.33 -3.26 11.98
N LEU A 114 7.14 -2.49 12.71
CA LEU A 114 8.53 -2.20 12.35
C LEU A 114 9.40 -3.30 12.97
N CYS A 115 10.05 -4.09 12.13
CA CYS A 115 10.95 -5.15 12.57
C CYS A 115 12.32 -4.60 12.97
N GLY A 116 13.10 -5.36 13.74
CA GLY A 116 14.45 -4.96 14.16
C GLY A 116 15.44 -4.72 13.01
N ASP A 117 15.17 -5.27 11.82
CA ASP A 117 15.93 -5.03 10.60
C ASP A 117 15.44 -3.82 9.77
N GLY A 118 14.54 -3.00 10.31
CA GLY A 118 14.00 -1.81 9.68
C GLY A 118 12.91 -2.06 8.63
N SER A 119 12.58 -3.33 8.35
CA SER A 119 11.51 -3.68 7.42
C SER A 119 10.13 -3.55 8.04
N ILE A 120 9.12 -3.37 7.19
CA ILE A 120 7.73 -3.24 7.62
C ILE A 120 6.98 -4.55 7.40
N ALA A 121 6.11 -4.91 8.34
CA ALA A 121 5.28 -6.10 8.26
C ALA A 121 3.85 -5.89 8.77
N VAL A 122 2.99 -6.87 8.49
CA VAL A 122 1.65 -7.03 9.08
C VAL A 122 1.57 -8.41 9.72
N PHE A 123 0.88 -8.51 10.86
CA PHE A 123 0.67 -9.76 11.61
C PHE A 123 1.97 -10.56 11.87
N SER A 124 3.11 -9.87 11.98
CA SER A 124 4.43 -10.50 12.06
C SER A 124 4.90 -10.67 13.49
N THR A 125 5.63 -11.76 13.74
CA THR A 125 6.33 -12.05 15.00
C THR A 125 7.83 -11.74 14.87
N CYS A 126 8.21 -10.76 14.05
CA CYS A 126 9.62 -10.43 13.87
C CYS A 126 10.25 -9.99 15.20
N GLU A 127 11.51 -10.36 15.39
CA GLU A 127 12.26 -9.98 16.59
C GLU A 127 12.36 -8.46 16.70
N GLY A 128 12.12 -7.95 17.91
CA GLY A 128 12.09 -6.51 18.17
C GLY A 128 10.96 -5.76 17.48
N ALA A 129 9.88 -6.44 17.04
CA ALA A 129 8.74 -5.80 16.40
C ALA A 129 8.15 -4.70 17.29
N ARG A 130 8.03 -3.49 16.75
CA ARG A 130 7.34 -2.36 17.37
C ARG A 130 6.10 -2.01 16.57
N ASN A 131 5.03 -1.63 17.25
CA ASN A 131 3.79 -1.30 16.56
C ASN A 131 3.91 0.08 15.93
N ILE A 132 3.53 0.17 14.65
CA ILE A 132 3.57 1.44 13.92
C ILE A 132 2.24 1.73 13.24
N THR A 133 2.02 3.01 12.96
CA THR A 133 0.97 3.48 12.04
C THR A 133 1.62 4.07 10.81
N ILE A 134 1.08 3.70 9.66
CA ILE A 134 1.51 4.22 8.35
C ILE A 134 0.44 5.17 7.84
N ILE A 135 0.86 6.32 7.36
CA ILE A 135 0.01 7.29 6.66
C ILE A 135 0.41 7.36 5.18
N TYR A 136 -0.59 7.59 4.34
CA TYR A 136 -0.50 8.00 2.95
C TYR A 136 -0.71 9.51 2.89
N GLU A 137 0.28 10.24 2.41
CA GLU A 137 0.22 11.69 2.22
C GLU A 137 0.06 12.00 0.74
N ASP A 138 -1.08 12.60 0.39
CA ASP A 138 -1.43 12.96 -0.99
C ASP A 138 -0.49 14.05 -1.53
N TYR A 139 -0.02 13.90 -2.77
CA TYR A 139 0.51 15.05 -3.50
C TYR A 139 -0.66 15.86 -4.05
N VAL A 140 -0.81 17.09 -3.54
CA VAL A 140 -1.81 18.07 -4.02
C VAL A 140 -1.22 18.91 -5.14
#